data_AF-A0A7S2V849-F1
#
_entry.id   AF-A0A7S2V849-F1
#
_cell.length_a   1.000
_cell.length_b   1.000
_cell.length_c   1.000
_cell.angle_alpha   90.00
_cell.angle_beta   90.00
_cell.angle_gamma   90.00
#
_symmetry.space_group_name_H-M   'P 1'
#
loop_
_entity.id
_entity.type
_entity.pdbx_description
1 polymer ?
#
loop_
_entity_poly.entity_id
_entity_poly.type
_entity_poly.pdbx_seq_one_letter_code
_entity_poly.pdbx_strand_id
1 'polypeptide(L)'
;LLEAATQLWLPTDPDLAPHLIQQQIHHEKRLRSSSQLIAKLGSMLVNDHENEHWELKDPRLERAVLAAAIPYQTGNDRVEKEARYLKEALCGIHHIIAWATIVNDPTNNMIGEQTLNGIHEMFQRAEGVAHLVPLPDAIEMRWACRGLRLRLGLEHASAFLPTLEARASRLPFDIVPACIDWKETLPDAVDRLQEEIPFSFDSITTRTGAKVTERRGTAWIADQGIGALAYSGKLMTPQPISPVVSSIMRQVEEHVLLLDSEQSASAYPRPFFDCALCNHYPDGESACKFHTDPEHGSHWERLTCVVAAGEPRRFAFRPIPGVSTWSEWEHADFASSVALPQENHAPTALTLFPGDVVKMFGSCNDDFHHAVYPGDQNKRDNVDQDHQGRISLVLKRAIARNGGQKGHGIAGQGRRSRRRATSAPSTSSPSMSSKSRRRRRT
;
A
#
# COMPACT_ATOMS: atom_id res chain seq x y z
N LEU A 1 -18.13 3.29 -21.90
CA LEU A 1 -17.26 2.09 -22.01
C LEU A 1 -18.07 0.80 -22.02
N LEU A 2 -18.99 0.60 -21.07
CA LEU A 2 -19.82 -0.60 -21.01
C LEU A 2 -20.61 -0.87 -22.29
N GLU A 3 -21.05 0.16 -23.01
CA GLU A 3 -21.68 -0.04 -24.32
C GLU A 3 -20.77 -0.73 -25.35
N ALA A 4 -19.45 -0.55 -25.27
CA ALA A 4 -18.53 -1.29 -26.14
C ALA A 4 -18.49 -2.79 -25.79
N ALA A 5 -18.88 -3.18 -24.57
CA ALA A 5 -18.92 -4.59 -24.17
C ALA A 5 -20.08 -5.35 -24.83
N THR A 6 -21.15 -4.68 -25.28
CA THR A 6 -22.22 -5.32 -26.06
C THR A 6 -21.70 -5.89 -27.39
N GLN A 7 -20.62 -5.29 -27.92
CA GLN A 7 -19.95 -5.70 -29.15
C GLN A 7 -18.92 -6.81 -28.96
N LEU A 8 -18.60 -7.20 -27.72
CA LEU A 8 -17.73 -8.34 -27.45
C LEU A 8 -18.53 -9.61 -27.71
N TRP A 9 -18.11 -10.44 -28.65
CA TRP A 9 -18.68 -11.77 -28.85
C TRP A 9 -18.33 -12.77 -27.75
N LEU A 10 -19.19 -13.75 -27.53
CA LEU A 10 -18.95 -14.94 -26.72
C LEU A 10 -19.09 -16.21 -27.59
N PRO A 11 -18.29 -17.27 -27.39
CA PRO A 11 -18.40 -18.50 -28.20
C PRO A 11 -19.77 -19.17 -28.10
N THR A 12 -20.54 -18.82 -27.08
CA THR A 12 -21.90 -19.29 -26.81
C THR A 12 -23.00 -18.44 -27.46
N ASP A 13 -22.66 -17.37 -28.18
CA ASP A 13 -23.67 -16.53 -28.84
C ASP A 13 -24.36 -17.31 -29.99
N PRO A 14 -25.71 -17.30 -30.08
CA PRO A 14 -26.47 -18.21 -30.95
C PRO A 14 -26.27 -18.05 -32.46
N ASP A 15 -25.68 -16.95 -32.92
CA ASP A 15 -25.45 -16.65 -34.34
C ASP A 15 -23.99 -16.31 -34.66
N LEU A 16 -23.04 -16.71 -33.79
CA LEU A 16 -21.64 -16.38 -33.99
C LEU A 16 -21.05 -17.21 -35.13
N ALA A 17 -20.60 -16.52 -36.20
CA ALA A 17 -20.04 -17.20 -37.36
C ALA A 17 -18.85 -18.12 -36.96
N PRO A 18 -18.74 -19.36 -37.48
CA PRO A 18 -17.76 -20.35 -37.00
C PRO A 18 -16.30 -19.87 -37.01
N HIS A 19 -15.93 -19.06 -38.00
CA HIS A 19 -14.58 -18.50 -38.09
C HIS A 19 -14.23 -17.57 -36.91
N LEU A 20 -15.22 -16.92 -36.29
CA LEU A 20 -15.05 -16.03 -35.13
C LEU A 20 -14.82 -16.81 -33.83
N ILE A 21 -15.25 -18.07 -33.81
CA ILE A 21 -15.02 -19.02 -32.73
C ILE A 21 -13.64 -19.66 -32.90
N GLN A 22 -13.33 -20.12 -34.12
CA GLN A 22 -12.17 -20.99 -34.37
C GLN A 22 -10.87 -20.24 -34.67
N GLN A 23 -10.94 -19.04 -35.26
CA GLN A 23 -9.72 -18.34 -35.66
C GLN A 23 -9.04 -17.67 -34.48
N GLN A 24 -7.76 -17.99 -34.30
CA GLN A 24 -6.90 -17.49 -33.23
C GLN A 24 -6.83 -15.95 -33.15
N ILE A 25 -6.85 -15.25 -34.29
CA ILE A 25 -6.81 -13.78 -34.34
C ILE A 25 -8.05 -13.15 -33.66
N HIS A 26 -9.20 -13.78 -33.81
CA HIS A 26 -10.46 -13.33 -33.23
C HIS A 26 -10.51 -13.59 -31.74
N HIS A 27 -9.94 -14.70 -31.29
CA HIS A 27 -9.73 -14.99 -29.88
C HIS A 27 -8.80 -13.97 -29.21
N GLU A 28 -7.63 -13.68 -29.80
CA GLU A 28 -6.72 -12.66 -29.27
C GLU A 28 -7.37 -11.27 -29.21
N LYS A 29 -8.10 -10.87 -30.26
CA LYS A 29 -8.82 -9.58 -30.27
C LYS A 29 -9.85 -9.52 -29.14
N ARG A 30 -10.59 -10.61 -28.89
CA ARG A 30 -11.57 -10.72 -27.81
C ARG A 30 -10.92 -10.49 -26.45
N LEU A 31 -9.87 -11.25 -26.15
CA LEU A 31 -9.17 -11.17 -24.87
C LEU A 31 -8.55 -9.79 -24.65
N ARG A 32 -7.87 -9.25 -25.65
CA ARG A 32 -7.29 -7.92 -25.56
C ARG A 32 -8.35 -6.86 -25.32
N SER A 33 -9.42 -6.84 -26.11
CA SER A 33 -10.46 -5.80 -26.02
C SER A 33 -11.25 -5.88 -24.71
N SER A 34 -11.59 -7.08 -24.25
CA SER A 34 -12.29 -7.27 -22.97
C SER A 34 -11.40 -6.88 -21.78
N SER A 35 -10.16 -7.36 -21.73
CA SER A 35 -9.23 -7.06 -20.64
C SER A 35 -8.91 -5.57 -20.55
N GLN A 36 -8.65 -4.90 -21.68
CA GLN A 36 -8.41 -3.46 -21.72
C GLN A 36 -9.65 -2.66 -21.33
N LEU A 37 -10.85 -3.09 -21.74
CA LEU A 37 -12.10 -2.45 -21.35
C LEU A 37 -12.28 -2.53 -19.83
N ILE A 38 -12.08 -3.71 -19.24
CA ILE A 38 -12.23 -3.93 -17.80
C ILE A 38 -11.16 -3.15 -17.01
N ALA A 39 -9.90 -3.22 -17.42
CA ALA A 39 -8.81 -2.48 -16.80
C ALA A 39 -9.09 -0.96 -16.80
N LYS A 40 -9.54 -0.44 -17.95
CA LYS A 40 -9.89 0.98 -18.10
C LYS A 40 -11.11 1.36 -17.25
N LEU A 41 -12.14 0.51 -17.21
CA LEU A 41 -13.33 0.74 -16.38
C LEU A 41 -12.95 0.79 -14.90
N GLY A 42 -12.17 -0.18 -14.42
CA GLY A 42 -11.69 -0.20 -13.03
C GLY A 42 -10.83 1.02 -12.68
N SER A 43 -9.91 1.42 -13.56
CA SER A 43 -9.13 2.64 -13.38
C SER A 43 -10.00 3.89 -13.34
N MET A 44 -11.02 3.98 -14.21
CA MET A 44 -11.97 5.10 -14.18
C MET A 44 -12.72 5.16 -12.85
N LEU A 45 -13.26 4.05 -12.35
CA LEU A 45 -13.99 4.04 -11.07
C LEU A 45 -13.14 4.46 -9.87
N VAL A 46 -11.86 4.07 -9.86
CA VAL A 46 -10.93 4.47 -8.79
C VAL A 46 -10.62 5.97 -8.84
N ASN A 47 -10.59 6.56 -10.05
CA ASN A 47 -10.13 7.93 -10.27
C ASN A 47 -11.27 8.95 -10.40
N ASP A 48 -12.47 8.52 -10.76
CA ASP A 48 -13.64 9.34 -11.11
C ASP A 48 -14.84 8.91 -10.25
N HIS A 49 -15.05 9.66 -9.17
CA HIS A 49 -16.10 9.40 -8.18
C HIS A 49 -17.49 9.87 -8.64
N GLU A 50 -17.61 10.58 -9.77
CA GLU A 50 -18.89 11.13 -10.25
C GLU A 50 -19.84 10.05 -10.80
N ASN A 51 -19.35 8.83 -11.01
CA ASN A 51 -20.14 7.71 -11.53
C ASN A 51 -20.68 6.82 -10.41
N GLU A 52 -21.53 7.35 -9.53
CA GLU A 52 -22.10 6.61 -8.39
C GLU A 52 -23.18 5.58 -8.79
N HIS A 53 -23.69 5.63 -10.04
CA HIS A 53 -24.79 4.78 -10.49
C HIS A 53 -24.34 3.62 -11.39
N TRP A 54 -23.48 2.74 -10.88
CA TRP A 54 -23.08 1.53 -11.57
C TRP A 54 -23.43 0.28 -10.75
N GLU A 55 -23.93 -0.75 -11.43
CA GLU A 55 -24.33 -2.01 -10.79
C GLU A 55 -23.35 -3.13 -11.17
N LEU A 56 -22.92 -3.90 -10.18
CA LEU A 56 -22.09 -5.10 -10.41
C LEU A 56 -22.80 -6.19 -11.24
N LYS A 57 -24.13 -6.10 -11.35
CA LYS A 57 -24.98 -7.00 -12.15
C LYS A 57 -25.22 -6.50 -13.58
N ASP A 58 -24.54 -5.43 -14.02
CA ASP A 58 -24.71 -4.93 -15.39
C ASP A 58 -24.36 -6.06 -16.40
N PRO A 59 -25.30 -6.48 -17.27
CA PRO A 59 -25.07 -7.58 -18.19
C PRO A 59 -23.93 -7.32 -19.19
N ARG A 60 -23.58 -6.04 -19.40
CA ARG A 60 -22.45 -5.64 -20.25
C ARG A 60 -21.12 -5.88 -19.53
N LEU A 61 -21.07 -5.65 -18.22
CA LEU A 61 -19.90 -6.00 -17.41
C LEU A 61 -19.73 -7.52 -17.36
N GLU A 62 -20.80 -8.26 -17.12
CA GLU A 62 -20.79 -9.73 -17.16
C GLU A 62 -20.23 -10.24 -18.49
N ARG A 63 -20.74 -9.71 -19.61
CA ARG A 63 -20.26 -10.07 -20.95
C ARG A 63 -18.77 -9.77 -21.14
N ALA A 64 -18.27 -8.66 -20.62
CA ALA A 64 -16.84 -8.35 -20.66
C ALA A 64 -16.01 -9.34 -19.85
N VAL A 65 -16.45 -9.69 -18.64
CA VAL A 65 -15.78 -10.66 -17.75
C VAL A 65 -15.75 -12.04 -18.39
N LEU A 66 -16.88 -12.51 -18.91
CA LEU A 66 -16.97 -13.78 -19.64
C LEU A 66 -16.07 -13.79 -20.87
N ALA A 67 -15.99 -12.68 -21.61
CA ALA A 67 -15.11 -12.57 -22.78
C ALA A 67 -13.62 -12.62 -22.40
N ALA A 68 -13.23 -12.08 -21.25
CA ALA A 68 -11.86 -12.14 -20.72
C ALA A 68 -11.50 -13.52 -20.15
N ALA A 69 -12.51 -14.25 -19.65
CA ALA A 69 -12.35 -15.56 -19.02
C ALA A 69 -12.05 -16.71 -20.00
N ILE A 70 -12.30 -16.56 -21.30
CA ILE A 70 -12.13 -17.64 -22.28
C ILE A 70 -10.63 -18.00 -22.46
N PRO A 71 -10.22 -19.25 -22.24
CA PRO A 71 -8.82 -19.67 -22.35
C PRO A 71 -8.29 -19.62 -23.78
N TYR A 72 -6.98 -19.42 -23.94
CA TYR A 72 -6.31 -19.52 -25.23
C TYR A 72 -6.22 -20.99 -25.69
N GLN A 73 -6.85 -21.33 -26.81
CA GLN A 73 -6.92 -22.73 -27.30
C GLN A 73 -5.69 -23.19 -28.11
N THR A 74 -4.56 -22.47 -28.09
CA THR A 74 -3.42 -22.77 -29.00
C THR A 74 -2.06 -22.62 -28.31
N GLY A 75 -1.04 -23.31 -28.87
CA GLY A 75 0.24 -23.65 -28.23
C GLY A 75 1.11 -22.52 -27.68
N ASN A 76 2.24 -22.93 -27.09
CA ASN A 76 3.10 -22.16 -26.17
C ASN A 76 3.50 -20.74 -26.63
N ASP A 77 3.52 -20.44 -27.93
CA ASP A 77 4.05 -19.19 -28.50
C ASP A 77 3.28 -17.91 -28.14
N ARG A 78 2.12 -18.01 -27.46
CA ARG A 78 1.29 -16.84 -27.10
C ARG A 78 0.92 -16.72 -25.63
N VAL A 79 1.51 -17.55 -24.77
CA VAL A 79 1.18 -17.55 -23.34
C VAL A 79 1.53 -16.23 -22.67
N GLU A 80 2.61 -15.56 -23.08
CA GLU A 80 2.97 -14.23 -22.57
C GLU A 80 1.89 -13.16 -22.82
N LYS A 81 1.23 -13.23 -23.98
CA LYS A 81 0.13 -12.30 -24.31
C LYS A 81 -1.11 -12.62 -23.49
N GLU A 82 -1.44 -13.90 -23.37
CA GLU A 82 -2.55 -14.35 -22.52
C GLU A 82 -2.37 -13.89 -21.08
N ALA A 83 -1.19 -14.13 -20.51
CA ALA A 83 -0.91 -13.77 -19.14
C ALA A 83 -0.98 -12.26 -18.91
N ARG A 84 -0.51 -11.45 -19.87
CA ARG A 84 -0.67 -9.99 -19.82
C ARG A 84 -2.12 -9.55 -19.79
N TYR A 85 -2.96 -10.07 -20.69
CA TYR A 85 -4.38 -9.72 -20.74
C TYR A 85 -5.11 -10.21 -19.48
N LEU A 86 -4.75 -11.40 -19.00
CA LEU A 86 -5.30 -11.95 -17.77
C LEU A 86 -4.97 -11.07 -16.56
N LYS A 87 -3.73 -10.59 -16.45
CA LYS A 87 -3.32 -9.61 -15.43
C LYS A 87 -4.17 -8.33 -15.50
N GLU A 88 -4.26 -7.75 -16.70
CA GLU A 88 -5.04 -6.52 -16.93
C GLU A 88 -6.51 -6.70 -16.52
N ALA A 89 -7.13 -7.82 -16.91
CA ALA A 89 -8.50 -8.14 -16.54
C ALA A 89 -8.65 -8.31 -15.02
N LEU A 90 -7.83 -9.14 -14.37
CA LEU A 90 -7.91 -9.39 -12.92
C LEU A 90 -7.72 -8.11 -12.10
N CYS A 91 -6.71 -7.30 -12.41
CA CYS A 91 -6.50 -6.01 -11.74
C CYS A 91 -7.68 -5.06 -11.96
N GLY A 92 -8.22 -5.01 -13.18
CA GLY A 92 -9.40 -4.21 -13.50
C GLY A 92 -10.65 -4.65 -12.71
N ILE A 93 -10.92 -5.94 -12.64
CA ILE A 93 -12.05 -6.51 -11.89
C ILE A 93 -11.86 -6.25 -10.39
N HIS A 94 -10.64 -6.40 -9.87
CA HIS A 94 -10.33 -6.06 -8.49
C HIS A 94 -10.61 -4.59 -8.19
N HIS A 95 -10.21 -3.66 -9.06
CA HIS A 95 -10.53 -2.25 -8.91
C HIS A 95 -12.04 -1.98 -8.88
N ILE A 96 -12.79 -2.58 -9.81
CA ILE A 96 -14.25 -2.45 -9.89
C ILE A 96 -14.88 -2.93 -8.56
N ILE A 97 -14.57 -4.14 -8.11
CA ILE A 97 -15.16 -4.72 -6.91
C ILE A 97 -14.72 -4.00 -5.65
N ALA A 98 -13.44 -3.67 -5.51
CA ALA A 98 -12.94 -2.92 -4.36
C ALA A 98 -13.61 -1.54 -4.26
N TRP A 99 -13.78 -0.84 -5.38
CA TRP A 99 -14.54 0.40 -5.42
C TRP A 99 -16.00 0.21 -5.00
N ALA A 100 -16.68 -0.81 -5.52
CA ALA A 100 -18.05 -1.14 -5.12
C ALA A 100 -18.19 -1.40 -3.62
N THR A 101 -17.24 -2.12 -3.02
CA THR A 101 -17.27 -2.41 -1.57
C THR A 101 -17.08 -1.16 -0.71
N ILE A 102 -16.35 -0.16 -1.22
CA ILE A 102 -16.14 1.11 -0.54
C ILE A 102 -17.42 1.96 -0.61
N VAL A 103 -17.99 2.12 -1.80
CA VAL A 103 -19.11 3.05 -2.02
C VAL A 103 -20.46 2.46 -1.57
N ASN A 104 -20.69 1.17 -1.78
CA ASN A 104 -22.02 0.57 -1.59
C ASN A 104 -22.13 -0.26 -0.30
N ASP A 105 -23.36 -0.46 0.17
CA ASP A 105 -23.68 -1.42 1.23
C ASP A 105 -23.45 -2.86 0.71
N PRO A 106 -22.65 -3.70 1.39
CA PRO A 106 -22.36 -5.09 0.97
C PRO A 106 -23.61 -5.93 0.69
N THR A 107 -24.79 -5.59 1.24
CA THR A 107 -26.01 -6.38 1.04
C THR A 107 -26.65 -6.23 -0.34
N ASN A 108 -26.34 -5.18 -1.11
CA ASN A 108 -27.05 -4.87 -2.36
C ASN A 108 -26.31 -5.27 -3.65
N ASN A 109 -25.06 -5.74 -3.52
CA ASN A 109 -24.11 -5.86 -4.63
C ASN A 109 -23.64 -7.29 -4.89
N MET A 110 -24.56 -8.25 -4.89
CA MET A 110 -24.22 -9.61 -5.30
C MET A 110 -23.85 -9.63 -6.78
N ILE A 111 -22.61 -9.97 -7.10
CA ILE A 111 -22.16 -10.21 -8.47
C ILE A 111 -22.99 -11.35 -9.10
N GLY A 112 -23.25 -11.29 -10.40
CA GLY A 112 -23.98 -12.37 -11.10
C GLY A 112 -23.20 -13.69 -11.07
N GLU A 113 -23.91 -14.82 -11.02
CA GLU A 113 -23.31 -16.17 -10.98
C GLU A 113 -22.36 -16.43 -12.15
N GLN A 114 -22.76 -16.02 -13.36
CA GLN A 114 -21.91 -16.18 -14.55
C GLN A 114 -20.65 -15.33 -14.48
N THR A 115 -20.77 -14.11 -13.96
CA THR A 115 -19.62 -13.25 -13.73
C THR A 115 -18.65 -13.87 -12.71
N LEU A 116 -19.18 -14.45 -11.64
CA LEU A 116 -18.37 -15.16 -10.64
C LEU A 116 -17.65 -16.38 -11.25
N ASN A 117 -18.34 -17.18 -12.07
CA ASN A 117 -17.74 -18.29 -12.80
C ASN A 117 -16.59 -17.81 -13.71
N GLY A 118 -16.78 -16.70 -14.43
CA GLY A 118 -15.73 -16.10 -15.24
C GLY A 118 -14.49 -15.69 -14.43
N ILE A 119 -14.68 -15.15 -13.23
CA ILE A 119 -13.58 -14.81 -12.31
C ILE A 119 -12.85 -16.07 -11.83
N HIS A 120 -13.57 -17.13 -11.49
CA HIS A 120 -12.96 -18.41 -11.10
C HIS A 120 -12.11 -19.03 -12.21
N GLU A 121 -12.60 -19.02 -13.45
CA GLU A 121 -11.83 -19.46 -14.62
C GLU A 121 -10.54 -18.64 -14.80
N MET A 122 -10.61 -17.33 -14.58
CA MET A 122 -9.43 -16.46 -14.62
C MET A 122 -8.43 -16.76 -13.49
N PHE A 123 -8.88 -17.12 -12.29
CA PHE A 123 -7.98 -17.54 -11.21
C PHE A 123 -7.21 -18.81 -11.58
N GLN A 124 -7.91 -19.83 -12.09
CA GLN A 124 -7.28 -21.09 -12.51
C GLN A 124 -6.25 -20.86 -13.62
N ARG A 125 -6.58 -20.00 -14.59
CA ARG A 125 -5.65 -19.62 -15.64
C ARG A 125 -4.46 -18.83 -15.12
N ALA A 126 -4.66 -17.92 -14.17
CA ALA A 126 -3.59 -17.09 -13.61
C ALA A 126 -2.58 -17.97 -12.87
N GLU A 127 -3.08 -18.95 -12.15
CA GLU A 127 -2.28 -19.99 -11.52
C GLU A 127 -1.53 -20.85 -12.56
N GLY A 128 -2.21 -21.28 -13.64
CA GLY A 128 -1.61 -22.06 -14.72
C GLY A 128 -0.49 -21.33 -15.47
N VAL A 129 -0.60 -20.02 -15.67
CA VAL A 129 0.43 -19.19 -16.32
C VAL A 129 1.41 -18.55 -15.33
N ALA A 130 1.24 -18.80 -14.03
CA ALA A 130 2.02 -18.13 -13.00
C ALA A 130 3.53 -18.33 -13.19
N HIS A 131 4.01 -19.48 -13.66
CA HIS A 131 5.43 -19.71 -13.91
C HIS A 131 5.98 -19.01 -15.15
N LEU A 132 5.14 -18.41 -16.00
CA LEU A 132 5.49 -17.86 -17.31
C LEU A 132 5.50 -16.33 -17.33
N VAL A 133 5.18 -15.68 -16.21
CA VAL A 133 5.18 -14.22 -16.10
C VAL A 133 6.36 -13.71 -15.29
N PRO A 134 6.86 -12.49 -15.54
CA PRO A 134 7.76 -11.80 -14.63
C PRO A 134 7.25 -11.76 -13.18
N LEU A 135 8.15 -11.79 -12.19
CA LEU A 135 7.77 -11.67 -10.77
C LEU A 135 6.88 -10.44 -10.48
N PRO A 136 7.16 -9.23 -11.01
CA PRO A 136 6.28 -8.07 -10.86
C PRO A 136 4.83 -8.33 -11.29
N ASP A 137 4.63 -9.06 -12.39
CA ASP A 137 3.31 -9.40 -12.91
C ASP A 137 2.62 -10.45 -12.03
N ALA A 138 3.38 -11.42 -11.51
CA ALA A 138 2.87 -12.40 -10.56
C ALA A 138 2.40 -11.75 -9.25
N ILE A 139 3.14 -10.76 -8.74
CA ILE A 139 2.76 -9.97 -7.57
C ILE A 139 1.41 -9.27 -7.81
N GLU A 140 1.24 -8.60 -8.97
CA GLU A 140 0.00 -7.93 -9.35
C GLU A 140 -1.18 -8.91 -9.48
N MET A 141 -0.99 -10.04 -10.16
CA MET A 141 -2.01 -11.08 -10.27
C MET A 141 -2.41 -11.63 -8.91
N ARG A 142 -1.43 -11.96 -8.05
CA ARG A 142 -1.67 -12.46 -6.69
C ARG A 142 -2.46 -11.45 -5.87
N TRP A 143 -2.06 -10.19 -5.90
CA TRP A 143 -2.76 -9.11 -5.19
C TRP A 143 -4.22 -9.00 -5.65
N ALA A 144 -4.47 -8.98 -6.96
CA ALA A 144 -5.82 -8.90 -7.50
C ALA A 144 -6.67 -10.12 -7.10
N CYS A 145 -6.13 -11.33 -7.22
CA CYS A 145 -6.84 -12.54 -6.84
C CYS A 145 -7.15 -12.59 -5.34
N ARG A 146 -6.20 -12.25 -4.45
CA ARG A 146 -6.44 -12.21 -2.99
C ARG A 146 -7.52 -11.20 -2.64
N GLY A 147 -7.43 -9.99 -3.20
CA GLY A 147 -8.39 -8.93 -2.94
C GLY A 147 -9.80 -9.26 -3.43
N LEU A 148 -9.91 -9.91 -4.59
CA LEU A 148 -11.17 -10.42 -5.12
C LEU A 148 -11.75 -11.55 -4.27
N ARG A 149 -10.93 -12.53 -3.86
CA ARG A 149 -11.39 -13.64 -3.02
C ARG A 149 -12.00 -13.14 -1.72
N LEU A 150 -11.33 -12.21 -1.05
CA LEU A 150 -11.81 -11.65 0.20
C LEU A 150 -13.11 -10.86 0.00
N ARG A 151 -13.15 -9.94 -0.96
CA ARG A 151 -14.31 -9.04 -1.18
C ARG A 151 -15.54 -9.73 -1.75
N LEU A 152 -15.35 -10.85 -2.44
CA LEU A 152 -16.44 -11.68 -2.95
C LEU A 152 -16.84 -12.82 -1.98
N GLY A 153 -16.21 -12.93 -0.81
CA GLY A 153 -16.52 -13.98 0.17
C GLY A 153 -16.15 -15.40 -0.30
N LEU A 154 -15.13 -15.54 -1.14
CA LEU A 154 -14.70 -16.80 -1.76
C LEU A 154 -13.67 -17.57 -0.91
N GLU A 155 -13.68 -17.35 0.40
CA GLU A 155 -12.68 -17.92 1.32
C GLU A 155 -12.77 -19.45 1.39
N HIS A 156 -13.94 -20.03 1.09
CA HIS A 156 -14.17 -21.48 1.12
C HIS A 156 -14.15 -22.15 -0.26
N ALA A 157 -14.04 -21.38 -1.35
CA ALA A 157 -14.12 -21.90 -2.72
C ALA A 157 -12.72 -22.13 -3.32
N SER A 158 -12.32 -23.39 -3.42
CA SER A 158 -11.43 -24.13 -4.36
C SER A 158 -10.31 -23.48 -5.20
N ALA A 159 -10.12 -22.16 -5.25
CA ALA A 159 -9.04 -21.51 -5.98
C ALA A 159 -7.82 -21.31 -5.06
N PHE A 160 -7.13 -22.40 -4.76
CA PHE A 160 -5.78 -22.31 -4.19
C PHE A 160 -4.88 -21.67 -5.25
N LEU A 161 -4.09 -20.66 -4.86
CA LEU A 161 -3.13 -19.97 -5.75
C LEU A 161 -1.69 -20.35 -5.39
N PRO A 162 -1.34 -21.64 -5.23
CA PRO A 162 -0.08 -22.05 -4.60
C PRO A 162 1.15 -21.51 -5.32
N THR A 163 1.13 -21.46 -6.65
CA THR A 163 2.26 -21.01 -7.44
C THR A 163 2.42 -19.50 -7.32
N LEU A 164 1.33 -18.73 -7.43
CA LEU A 164 1.38 -17.29 -7.21
C LEU A 164 1.83 -16.95 -5.78
N GLU A 165 1.30 -17.65 -4.77
CA GLU A 165 1.70 -17.50 -3.37
C GLU A 165 3.18 -17.86 -3.16
N ALA A 166 3.63 -19.01 -3.66
CA ALA A 166 5.02 -19.44 -3.55
C ALA A 166 5.97 -18.43 -4.20
N ARG A 167 5.66 -17.94 -5.40
CA ARG A 167 6.51 -16.96 -6.11
C ARG A 167 6.71 -15.67 -5.33
N ALA A 168 5.65 -15.15 -4.69
CA ALA A 168 5.74 -13.93 -3.90
C ALA A 168 6.28 -14.17 -2.47
N SER A 169 6.30 -15.42 -1.98
CA SER A 169 6.61 -15.74 -0.58
C SER A 169 8.01 -15.34 -0.11
N ARG A 170 8.98 -15.26 -1.02
CA ARG A 170 10.35 -14.84 -0.71
C ARG A 170 10.50 -13.33 -0.56
N LEU A 171 9.56 -12.54 -1.09
CA LEU A 171 9.67 -11.09 -1.05
C LEU A 171 9.61 -10.61 0.40
N PRO A 172 10.40 -9.59 0.78
CA PRO A 172 10.40 -9.07 2.13
C PRO A 172 9.22 -8.11 2.37
N PHE A 173 8.18 -8.17 1.55
CA PHE A 173 6.97 -7.37 1.67
C PHE A 173 5.74 -8.15 1.19
N ASP A 174 4.57 -7.76 1.67
CA ASP A 174 3.29 -8.28 1.22
C ASP A 174 2.20 -7.19 1.32
N ILE A 175 1.06 -7.40 0.65
CA ILE A 175 -0.15 -6.60 0.82
C ILE A 175 -1.27 -7.51 1.29
N VAL A 176 -1.82 -7.17 2.46
CA VAL A 176 -2.99 -7.83 3.03
C VAL A 176 -4.21 -6.98 2.69
N PRO A 177 -5.08 -7.45 1.77
CA PRO A 177 -6.26 -6.69 1.36
C PRO A 177 -7.29 -6.63 2.50
N ALA A 178 -8.04 -5.52 2.58
CA ALA A 178 -9.18 -5.29 3.49
C ALA A 178 -8.95 -5.82 4.93
N CYS A 179 -7.78 -5.52 5.47
CA CYS A 179 -7.40 -5.84 6.85
C CYS A 179 -8.18 -5.00 7.88
N ILE A 180 -8.60 -3.79 7.50
CA ILE A 180 -9.41 -2.89 8.33
C ILE A 180 -10.71 -2.60 7.60
N ASP A 181 -11.84 -2.94 8.21
CA ASP A 181 -13.13 -2.43 7.77
C ASP A 181 -13.32 -1.03 8.36
N TRP A 182 -13.08 -0.01 7.54
CA TRP A 182 -13.23 1.38 7.97
C TRP A 182 -14.69 1.76 8.25
N LYS A 183 -15.68 1.13 7.61
CA LYS A 183 -17.10 1.43 7.86
C LYS A 183 -17.49 1.02 9.28
N GLU A 184 -16.98 -0.12 9.75
CA GLU A 184 -17.22 -0.59 11.11
C GLU A 184 -16.27 0.06 12.13
N THR A 185 -15.00 0.23 11.77
CA THR A 185 -13.95 0.70 12.69
C THR A 185 -14.03 2.20 12.98
N LEU A 186 -14.18 3.01 11.93
CA LEU A 186 -14.15 4.47 12.02
C LEU A 186 -14.79 5.08 10.76
N PRO A 187 -16.14 5.22 10.73
CA PRO A 187 -16.82 5.98 9.69
C PRO A 187 -16.16 7.35 9.50
N ASP A 188 -16.07 7.81 8.25
CA ASP A 188 -15.38 9.06 7.90
C ASP A 188 -13.92 9.07 8.38
N ALA A 189 -13.24 7.94 8.19
CA ALA A 189 -11.93 7.65 8.76
C ALA A 189 -10.90 8.77 8.56
N VAL A 190 -10.90 9.42 7.39
CA VAL A 190 -9.96 10.51 7.08
C VAL A 190 -10.19 11.69 8.01
N ASP A 191 -11.41 12.24 8.05
CA ASP A 191 -11.76 13.41 8.84
C ASP A 191 -11.49 13.16 10.33
N ARG A 192 -11.93 11.99 10.84
CA ARG A 192 -11.71 11.58 12.23
C ARG A 192 -10.23 11.44 12.58
N LEU A 193 -9.42 10.84 11.71
CA LEU A 193 -7.98 10.73 11.93
C LEU A 193 -7.27 12.09 11.83
N GLN A 194 -7.75 13.02 10.99
CA GLN A 194 -7.22 14.38 10.93
C GLN A 194 -7.52 15.18 12.21
N GLU A 195 -8.70 14.99 12.81
CA GLU A 195 -9.04 15.60 14.11
C GLU A 195 -8.16 15.09 15.24
N GLU A 196 -7.85 13.80 15.26
CA GLU A 196 -7.11 13.17 16.35
C GLU A 196 -5.59 13.23 16.21
N ILE A 197 -5.06 13.31 14.99
CA ILE A 197 -3.63 13.29 14.73
C ILE A 197 -3.14 14.72 14.44
N PRO A 198 -2.15 15.24 15.20
CA PRO A 198 -1.65 16.60 15.04
C PRO A 198 -0.68 16.71 13.85
N PHE A 199 -1.19 16.64 12.62
CA PHE A 199 -0.38 16.74 11.41
C PHE A 199 0.29 18.12 11.27
N SER A 200 1.57 18.13 10.89
CA SER A 200 2.30 19.33 10.51
C SER A 200 2.76 19.29 9.05
N PHE A 201 2.68 20.44 8.36
CA PHE A 201 3.20 20.63 7.00
C PHE A 201 4.52 21.37 7.08
N ASP A 202 5.60 20.63 7.31
CA ASP A 202 6.91 21.22 7.54
C ASP A 202 7.58 21.69 6.24
N SER A 203 8.50 22.65 6.34
CA SER A 203 9.36 23.05 5.23
C SER A 203 10.65 22.25 5.24
N ILE A 204 10.97 21.60 4.11
CA ILE A 204 12.26 20.94 3.89
C ILE A 204 13.18 21.82 3.04
N THR A 205 14.47 21.74 3.31
CA THR A 205 15.50 22.38 2.46
C THR A 205 15.95 21.37 1.41
N THR A 206 15.69 21.68 0.15
CA THR A 206 16.12 20.87 -0.99
C THR A 206 17.64 20.90 -1.16
N ARG A 207 18.20 20.00 -2.00
CA ARG A 207 19.65 19.97 -2.31
C ARG A 207 20.19 21.29 -2.88
N THR A 208 19.33 22.09 -3.51
CA THR A 208 19.68 23.40 -4.07
C THR A 208 19.57 24.54 -3.04
N GLY A 209 19.21 24.24 -1.78
CA GLY A 209 19.03 25.23 -0.72
C GLY A 209 17.65 25.88 -0.69
N ALA A 210 16.76 25.58 -1.66
CA ALA A 210 15.40 26.12 -1.65
C ALA A 210 14.57 25.47 -0.54
N LYS A 211 13.80 26.28 0.19
CA LYS A 211 12.81 25.80 1.16
C LYS A 211 11.51 25.49 0.43
N VAL A 212 11.02 24.27 0.58
CA VAL A 212 9.76 23.80 -0.01
C VAL A 212 8.92 23.23 1.12
N THR A 213 7.68 23.71 1.26
CA THR A 213 6.70 23.10 2.16
C THR A 213 6.35 21.71 1.63
N GLU A 214 6.44 20.70 2.49
CA GLU A 214 5.96 19.36 2.14
C GLU A 214 4.46 19.45 1.78
N ARG A 215 4.08 18.82 0.66
CA ARG A 215 2.67 18.76 0.24
C ARG A 215 1.83 17.82 1.10
N ARG A 216 2.49 16.95 1.87
CA ARG A 216 1.86 16.03 2.82
C ARG A 216 2.06 16.52 4.26
N GLY A 217 1.04 16.36 5.08
CA GLY A 217 1.14 16.52 6.52
C GLY A 217 1.81 15.29 7.14
N THR A 218 2.63 15.48 8.18
CA THR A 218 3.27 14.37 8.90
C THR A 218 3.10 14.53 10.40
N ALA A 219 2.95 13.42 11.13
CA ALA A 219 3.00 13.41 12.58
C ALA A 219 3.73 12.16 13.08
N TRP A 220 4.44 12.27 14.20
CA TRP A 220 5.04 11.13 14.90
C TRP A 220 4.28 10.91 16.20
N ILE A 221 3.59 9.78 16.30
CA ILE A 221 2.87 9.38 17.52
C ILE A 221 3.54 8.16 18.14
N ALA A 222 3.63 8.11 19.46
CA ALA A 222 4.29 7.01 20.16
C ALA A 222 3.80 6.85 21.60
N ASP A 223 3.95 5.65 22.13
CA ASP A 223 3.77 5.36 23.55
C ASP A 223 4.77 6.14 24.42
N GLN A 224 4.39 6.31 25.69
CA GLN A 224 5.23 7.00 26.67
C GLN A 224 6.61 6.33 26.77
N GLY A 225 7.66 7.15 26.71
CA GLY A 225 9.05 6.70 26.84
C GLY A 225 9.74 6.39 25.51
N ILE A 226 9.02 6.43 24.38
CA ILE A 226 9.61 6.40 23.05
C ILE A 226 10.01 7.82 22.65
N GLY A 227 11.22 7.96 22.13
CA GLY A 227 11.80 9.23 21.72
C GLY A 227 11.34 9.70 20.34
N ALA A 228 12.10 10.66 19.81
CA ALA A 228 11.83 11.25 18.50
C ALA A 228 12.12 10.29 17.33
N LEU A 229 11.55 10.60 16.17
CA LEU A 229 11.85 9.95 14.89
C LEU A 229 12.72 10.87 14.03
N ALA A 230 13.86 10.37 13.56
CA ALA A 230 14.63 11.06 12.53
C ALA A 230 14.06 10.67 11.15
N TYR A 231 13.45 11.62 10.45
CA TYR A 231 12.77 11.38 9.17
C TYR A 231 12.95 12.57 8.24
N SER A 232 13.30 12.33 6.97
CA SER A 232 13.47 13.38 5.96
C SER A 232 14.38 14.56 6.39
N GLY A 233 15.42 14.29 7.18
CA GLY A 233 16.36 15.31 7.69
C GLY A 233 15.83 16.16 8.84
N LYS A 234 14.63 15.88 9.36
CA LYS A 234 14.06 16.49 10.58
C LYS A 234 13.97 15.47 11.71
N LEU A 235 13.86 15.98 12.94
CA LEU A 235 13.65 15.19 14.14
C LEU A 235 12.24 15.48 14.67
N MET A 236 11.34 14.50 14.57
CA MET A 236 9.93 14.64 14.92
C MET A 236 9.70 14.23 16.38
N THR A 237 9.23 15.17 17.19
CA THR A 237 8.90 14.90 18.60
C THR A 237 7.65 14.04 18.70
N PRO A 238 7.64 12.97 19.53
CA PRO A 238 6.50 12.09 19.66
C PRO A 238 5.32 12.81 20.32
N GLN A 239 4.13 12.55 19.79
CA GLN A 239 2.85 12.88 20.38
C GLN A 239 2.20 11.61 20.94
N PRO A 240 1.30 11.71 21.94
CA PRO A 240 0.60 10.53 22.46
C PRO A 240 -0.23 9.83 21.38
N ILE A 241 -0.27 8.50 21.42
CA ILE A 241 -1.14 7.70 20.55
C ILE A 241 -2.60 7.89 21.00
N SER A 242 -3.50 8.19 20.05
CA SER A 242 -4.94 8.28 20.34
C SER A 242 -5.56 6.88 20.53
N PRO A 243 -6.68 6.74 21.26
CA PRO A 243 -7.36 5.45 21.40
C PRO A 243 -7.75 4.81 20.07
N VAL A 244 -8.15 5.61 19.07
CA VAL A 244 -8.51 5.12 17.73
C VAL A 244 -7.29 4.53 17.03
N VAL A 245 -6.15 5.23 17.03
CA VAL A 245 -4.93 4.70 16.41
C VAL A 245 -4.42 3.46 17.15
N SER A 246 -4.53 3.43 18.47
CA SER A 246 -4.19 2.24 19.26
C SER A 246 -5.07 1.04 18.88
N SER A 247 -6.38 1.25 18.70
CA SER A 247 -7.32 0.22 18.23
C SER A 247 -6.94 -0.31 16.85
N ILE A 248 -6.64 0.59 15.89
CA ILE A 248 -6.18 0.20 14.55
C ILE A 248 -4.89 -0.63 14.64
N MET A 249 -3.92 -0.23 15.47
CA MET A 249 -2.72 -1.04 15.70
C MET A 249 -3.04 -2.45 16.20
N ARG A 250 -4.01 -2.60 17.12
CA ARG A 250 -4.44 -3.91 17.62
C ARG A 250 -5.05 -4.77 16.53
N GLN A 251 -5.92 -4.20 15.70
CA GLN A 251 -6.54 -4.92 14.57
C GLN A 251 -5.48 -5.39 13.56
N VAL A 252 -4.53 -4.52 13.20
CA VAL A 252 -3.43 -4.91 12.31
C VAL A 252 -2.60 -6.05 12.89
N GLU A 253 -2.30 -6.02 14.20
CA GLU A 253 -1.60 -7.14 14.84
C GLU A 253 -2.39 -8.43 14.82
N GLU A 254 -3.71 -8.35 15.00
CA GLU A 254 -4.59 -9.51 14.90
C GLU A 254 -4.50 -10.14 13.52
N HIS A 255 -4.72 -9.38 12.46
CA HIS A 255 -4.69 -9.90 11.10
C HIS A 255 -3.28 -10.27 10.63
N VAL A 256 -2.29 -9.40 10.79
CA VAL A 256 -0.95 -9.60 10.20
C VAL A 256 -0.12 -10.62 10.98
N LEU A 257 -0.27 -10.71 12.30
CA LEU A 257 0.51 -11.64 13.12
C LEU A 257 -0.16 -13.00 13.33
N LEU A 258 -1.50 -13.12 13.18
CA LEU A 258 -2.17 -14.43 13.18
C LEU A 258 -2.00 -15.18 11.86
N LEU A 259 -1.88 -14.48 10.72
CA LEU A 259 -1.73 -15.12 9.40
C LEU A 259 -0.37 -15.84 9.22
N ASP A 260 0.65 -15.53 10.04
CA ASP A 260 1.96 -16.22 10.03
C ASP A 260 1.96 -17.52 10.90
N SER A 261 0.80 -18.13 11.13
CA SER A 261 0.62 -19.24 12.09
C SER A 261 0.98 -20.63 11.54
N GLU A 262 2.28 -20.93 11.53
CA GLU A 262 2.78 -22.15 12.17
C GLU A 262 3.80 -21.87 13.30
N GLN A 263 4.23 -20.62 13.51
CA GLN A 263 5.34 -20.30 14.45
C GLN A 263 5.13 -19.12 15.43
N SER A 264 4.03 -18.35 15.34
CA SER A 264 4.12 -16.93 15.73
C SER A 264 3.28 -16.43 16.91
N ALA A 265 2.73 -17.29 17.77
CA ALA A 265 2.25 -16.81 19.08
C ALA A 265 3.43 -16.46 20.02
N SER A 266 4.60 -17.08 19.83
CA SER A 266 5.82 -16.82 20.61
C SER A 266 6.79 -15.84 19.96
N ALA A 267 6.73 -15.65 18.64
CA ALA A 267 7.70 -14.81 17.92
C ALA A 267 7.44 -13.31 18.11
N TYR A 268 6.18 -12.90 18.31
CA TYR A 268 5.80 -11.51 18.54
C TYR A 268 4.92 -11.33 19.77
N PRO A 269 5.37 -10.57 20.79
CA PRO A 269 4.53 -10.24 21.94
C PRO A 269 3.42 -9.27 21.52
N ARG A 270 2.22 -9.43 22.10
CA ARG A 270 1.13 -8.46 22.01
C ARG A 270 1.02 -7.66 23.32
N PRO A 271 0.89 -6.33 23.29
CA PRO A 271 0.92 -5.45 22.12
C PRO A 271 2.31 -5.39 21.45
N PHE A 272 2.37 -5.36 20.11
CA PHE A 272 3.61 -5.28 19.32
C PHE A 272 3.96 -3.84 18.91
N PHE A 273 3.14 -3.19 18.10
CA PHE A 273 3.36 -1.82 17.64
C PHE A 273 3.16 -0.85 18.80
N ASP A 274 4.09 0.08 18.96
CA ASP A 274 4.12 1.07 20.05
C ASP A 274 4.34 2.51 19.52
N CYS A 275 4.41 2.68 18.20
CA CYS A 275 4.54 3.99 17.55
C CYS A 275 4.10 3.97 16.09
N ALA A 276 3.82 5.15 15.52
CA ALA A 276 3.50 5.31 14.10
C ALA A 276 3.96 6.66 13.52
N LEU A 277 4.46 6.60 12.28
CA LEU A 277 4.59 7.78 11.43
C LEU A 277 3.29 7.94 10.63
N CYS A 278 2.55 8.98 10.91
CA CYS A 278 1.31 9.30 10.23
C CYS A 278 1.60 10.24 9.06
N ASN A 279 1.06 9.94 7.88
CA ASN A 279 1.14 10.79 6.70
C ASN A 279 -0.27 11.16 6.24
N HIS A 280 -0.52 12.45 6.02
CA HIS A 280 -1.76 12.97 5.46
C HIS A 280 -1.49 13.52 4.06
N TYR A 281 -2.12 12.92 3.06
CA TYR A 281 -2.09 13.33 1.66
C TYR A 281 -3.41 14.07 1.39
N PRO A 282 -3.43 15.41 1.41
CA PRO A 282 -4.67 16.17 1.32
C PRO A 282 -5.37 16.06 -0.04
N ASP A 283 -4.64 15.67 -1.10
CA ASP A 283 -5.13 15.70 -2.47
C ASP A 283 -4.46 14.64 -3.36
N GLY A 284 -4.84 14.63 -4.65
CA GLY A 284 -4.23 13.81 -5.70
C GLY A 284 -2.79 14.18 -6.05
N GLU A 285 -2.35 15.41 -5.77
CA GLU A 285 -1.00 15.89 -6.10
C GLU A 285 0.06 15.43 -5.08
N SER A 286 -0.39 15.09 -3.89
CA SER A 286 0.44 14.70 -2.76
C SER A 286 0.98 13.30 -2.96
N ALA A 287 2.31 13.17 -2.87
CA ALA A 287 3.02 11.93 -3.14
C ALA A 287 4.22 11.74 -2.19
N CYS A 288 4.75 10.52 -2.17
CA CYS A 288 6.02 10.20 -1.55
C CYS A 288 6.94 9.55 -2.57
N LYS A 289 8.10 10.16 -2.82
CA LYS A 289 9.09 9.64 -3.77
C LYS A 289 9.69 8.33 -3.26
N PHE A 290 10.33 7.58 -4.15
CA PHE A 290 11.08 6.38 -3.79
C PHE A 290 12.11 6.67 -2.69
N HIS A 291 12.00 5.94 -1.59
CA HIS A 291 12.88 6.02 -0.43
C HIS A 291 12.92 4.67 0.31
N THR A 292 13.82 4.57 1.29
CA THR A 292 13.78 3.55 2.34
C THR A 292 13.44 4.24 3.66
N ASP A 293 12.77 3.51 4.55
CA ASP A 293 12.61 3.98 5.91
C ASP A 293 13.93 3.82 6.68
N PRO A 294 14.38 4.85 7.41
CA PRO A 294 15.67 4.82 8.09
C PRO A 294 15.66 3.89 9.31
N GLU A 295 16.85 3.35 9.64
CA GLU A 295 17.19 2.78 10.96
C GLU A 295 16.43 1.52 11.40
N HIS A 296 15.78 0.82 10.47
CA HIS A 296 15.25 -0.52 10.71
C HIS A 296 16.34 -1.50 11.16
N GLY A 297 16.06 -2.27 12.20
CA GLY A 297 17.00 -3.16 12.89
C GLY A 297 17.93 -2.46 13.90
N SER A 298 17.85 -1.13 14.06
CA SER A 298 18.68 -0.39 15.03
C SER A 298 17.87 0.43 16.04
N HIS A 299 16.86 1.15 15.57
CA HIS A 299 15.94 1.94 16.40
C HIS A 299 14.52 1.40 16.33
N TRP A 300 14.16 0.79 15.20
CA TRP A 300 12.84 0.28 14.90
C TRP A 300 12.95 -1.19 14.49
N GLU A 301 12.02 -2.01 14.92
CA GLU A 301 11.90 -3.40 14.45
C GLU A 301 11.77 -3.45 12.93
N ARG A 302 12.22 -4.56 12.34
CA ARG A 302 12.21 -4.72 10.88
C ARG A 302 10.81 -4.88 10.31
N LEU A 303 9.83 -5.31 11.12
CA LEU A 303 8.42 -5.34 10.73
C LEU A 303 7.81 -3.94 10.84
N THR A 304 7.35 -3.42 9.71
CA THR A 304 6.53 -2.20 9.58
C THR A 304 5.26 -2.53 8.84
N CYS A 305 4.13 -1.96 9.27
CA CYS A 305 2.86 -2.08 8.55
C CYS A 305 2.35 -0.69 8.16
N VAL A 306 1.91 -0.53 6.91
CA VAL A 306 1.31 0.72 6.42
C VAL A 306 -0.17 0.49 6.20
N VAL A 307 -1.00 1.12 7.04
CA VAL A 307 -2.46 1.08 6.89
C VAL A 307 -2.90 2.24 6.01
N ALA A 308 -3.75 1.98 5.01
CA ALA A 308 -4.33 3.01 4.15
C ALA A 308 -5.77 3.34 4.57
N ALA A 309 -6.09 4.62 4.73
CA ALA A 309 -7.44 5.15 4.92
C ALA A 309 -7.71 6.26 3.91
N GLY A 310 -8.96 6.40 3.45
CA GLY A 310 -9.36 7.41 2.46
C GLY A 310 -9.12 7.00 1.02
N GLU A 311 -8.83 7.98 0.17
CA GLU A 311 -8.78 7.79 -1.29
C GLU A 311 -7.73 6.74 -1.70
N PRO A 312 -8.04 5.83 -2.64
CA PRO A 312 -7.06 4.88 -3.14
C PRO A 312 -5.84 5.56 -3.78
N ARG A 313 -4.65 5.00 -3.54
CA ARG A 313 -3.39 5.47 -4.15
C ARG A 313 -2.51 4.30 -4.51
N ARG A 314 -1.70 4.47 -5.56
CA ARG A 314 -0.72 3.46 -5.95
C ARG A 314 0.49 3.49 -5.01
N PHE A 315 0.78 2.35 -4.41
CA PHE A 315 1.98 2.10 -3.63
C PHE A 315 2.93 1.24 -4.45
N ALA A 316 4.16 1.70 -4.60
CA ALA A 316 5.12 1.09 -5.51
C ALA A 316 6.34 0.57 -4.75
N PHE A 317 6.83 -0.59 -5.17
CA PHE A 317 8.12 -1.16 -4.76
C PHE A 317 9.04 -1.25 -5.97
N ARG A 318 10.33 -1.01 -5.76
CA ARG A 318 11.38 -1.32 -6.75
C ARG A 318 12.65 -1.78 -6.05
N PRO A 319 13.41 -2.72 -6.63
CA PRO A 319 14.74 -3.07 -6.11
C PRO A 319 15.66 -1.85 -6.09
N ILE A 320 16.50 -1.73 -5.07
CA ILE A 320 17.49 -0.65 -4.97
C ILE A 320 18.60 -0.89 -6.00
N PRO A 321 18.84 0.05 -6.95
CA PRO A 321 19.88 -0.13 -7.96
C PRO A 321 21.27 -0.35 -7.33
N GLY A 322 21.98 -1.37 -7.81
CA GLY A 322 23.29 -1.77 -7.29
C GLY A 322 23.27 -2.51 -5.95
N VAL A 323 22.09 -2.77 -5.37
CA VAL A 323 21.93 -3.53 -4.13
C VAL A 323 21.14 -4.82 -4.37
N SER A 324 20.01 -4.74 -5.07
CA SER A 324 19.19 -5.91 -5.40
C SER A 324 18.49 -5.80 -6.74
N THR A 325 18.00 -6.93 -7.27
CA THR A 325 17.27 -7.07 -8.54
C THR A 325 16.06 -7.99 -8.37
N TRP A 326 15.03 -7.87 -9.23
CA TRP A 326 13.87 -8.77 -9.17
C TRP A 326 14.25 -10.26 -9.28
N SER A 327 15.28 -10.57 -10.08
CA SER A 327 15.73 -11.94 -10.33
C SER A 327 16.30 -12.64 -9.09
N GLU A 328 16.85 -11.90 -8.12
CA GLU A 328 17.36 -12.47 -6.86
C GLU A 328 16.23 -13.01 -5.96
N TRP A 329 15.04 -12.42 -6.08
CA TRP A 329 13.86 -12.77 -5.31
C TRP A 329 13.00 -13.84 -5.98
N GLU A 330 13.28 -14.14 -7.25
CA GLU A 330 12.65 -15.25 -7.96
C GLU A 330 13.15 -16.60 -7.42
N HIS A 331 12.26 -17.59 -7.25
CA HIS A 331 12.72 -18.96 -6.94
C HIS A 331 13.48 -19.55 -8.13
N ALA A 332 14.51 -20.34 -7.82
CA ALA A 332 15.26 -21.09 -8.83
C ALA A 332 14.35 -21.94 -9.72
N ASP A 333 13.27 -22.50 -9.15
CA ASP A 333 12.27 -23.30 -9.86
C ASP A 333 11.48 -22.51 -10.93
N PHE A 334 11.47 -21.18 -10.85
CA PHE A 334 10.80 -20.27 -11.79
C PHE A 334 11.77 -19.35 -12.56
N ALA A 335 13.06 -19.36 -12.23
CA ALA A 335 14.04 -18.45 -12.82
C ALA A 335 14.38 -18.77 -14.29
N SER A 336 14.08 -19.98 -14.77
CA SER A 336 14.42 -20.44 -16.13
C SER A 336 13.38 -20.13 -17.20
N SER A 337 12.16 -19.73 -16.83
CA SER A 337 11.01 -19.65 -17.75
C SER A 337 10.81 -18.28 -18.39
N VAL A 338 11.35 -17.20 -17.81
CA VAL A 338 11.28 -15.84 -18.38
C VAL A 338 12.62 -15.16 -18.23
N ALA A 339 13.32 -14.93 -19.35
CA ALA A 339 14.57 -14.18 -19.35
C ALA A 339 14.30 -12.70 -19.03
N LEU A 340 14.32 -12.35 -17.74
CA LEU A 340 14.36 -10.94 -17.33
C LEU A 340 15.73 -10.35 -17.67
N PRO A 341 15.80 -9.10 -18.19
CA PRO A 341 17.05 -8.37 -18.23
C PRO A 341 17.64 -8.34 -16.82
N GLN A 342 18.92 -8.71 -16.67
CA GLN A 342 19.60 -8.81 -15.37
C GLN A 342 19.51 -7.54 -14.51
N GLU A 343 19.22 -6.36 -15.10
CA GLU A 343 19.13 -5.07 -14.41
C GLU A 343 17.72 -4.45 -14.45
N ASN A 344 16.65 -5.25 -14.46
CA ASN A 344 15.31 -4.69 -14.40
C ASN A 344 15.00 -4.13 -12.99
N HIS A 345 15.05 -2.79 -12.85
CA HIS A 345 14.65 -2.06 -11.64
C HIS A 345 13.29 -1.34 -11.80
N ALA A 346 12.49 -1.74 -12.79
CA ALA A 346 11.15 -1.17 -12.98
C ALA A 346 10.29 -1.42 -11.72
N PRO A 347 9.51 -0.43 -11.30
CA PRO A 347 8.65 -0.58 -10.13
C PRO A 347 7.44 -1.48 -10.43
N THR A 348 7.07 -2.31 -9.45
CA THR A 348 5.71 -2.86 -9.37
C THR A 348 4.86 -1.92 -8.51
N ALA A 349 3.66 -1.58 -8.95
CA ALA A 349 2.85 -0.55 -8.31
C ALA A 349 1.39 -0.98 -8.23
N LEU A 350 0.91 -1.14 -7.00
CA LEU A 350 -0.39 -1.72 -6.66
C LEU A 350 -1.28 -0.62 -6.09
N THR A 351 -2.56 -0.62 -6.45
CA THR A 351 -3.53 0.32 -5.86
C THR A 351 -3.85 -0.14 -4.45
N LEU A 352 -3.57 0.68 -3.44
CA LEU A 352 -4.03 0.43 -2.08
C LEU A 352 -5.43 1.01 -1.93
N PHE A 353 -6.38 0.14 -1.61
CA PHE A 353 -7.72 0.56 -1.21
C PHE A 353 -7.75 0.87 0.28
N PRO A 354 -8.67 1.74 0.74
CA PRO A 354 -8.91 1.92 2.16
C PRO A 354 -9.15 0.55 2.82
N GLY A 355 -8.37 0.28 3.86
CA GLY A 355 -8.40 -0.96 4.63
C GLY A 355 -7.29 -1.95 4.26
N ASP A 356 -6.64 -1.77 3.12
CA ASP A 356 -5.47 -2.57 2.76
C ASP A 356 -4.27 -2.20 3.66
N VAL A 357 -3.46 -3.21 3.98
CA VAL A 357 -2.23 -3.07 4.77
C VAL A 357 -1.03 -3.56 3.98
N VAL A 358 -0.02 -2.70 3.85
CA VAL A 358 1.30 -3.10 3.33
C VAL A 358 2.16 -3.59 4.48
N LYS A 359 2.63 -4.83 4.42
CA LYS A 359 3.60 -5.42 5.34
C LYS A 359 4.99 -5.28 4.73
N MET A 360 5.93 -4.66 5.44
CA MET A 360 7.35 -4.63 5.09
C MET A 360 8.12 -5.27 6.24
N PHE A 361 8.95 -6.27 5.95
CA PHE A 361 9.64 -7.06 6.97
C PHE A 361 11.03 -7.48 6.52
N GLY A 362 11.78 -8.14 7.42
CA GLY A 362 13.12 -8.65 7.09
C GLY A 362 14.03 -7.56 6.53
N SER A 363 14.58 -7.78 5.34
CA SER A 363 15.49 -6.88 4.63
C SER A 363 14.79 -5.90 3.67
N CYS A 364 13.47 -5.73 3.72
CA CYS A 364 12.72 -4.90 2.76
C CYS A 364 13.30 -3.50 2.58
N ASN A 365 13.62 -2.82 3.69
CA ASN A 365 14.16 -1.45 3.65
C ASN A 365 15.66 -1.40 3.36
N ASP A 366 16.31 -2.55 3.23
CA ASP A 366 17.70 -2.68 2.79
C ASP A 366 17.78 -3.01 1.29
N ASP A 367 16.76 -3.69 0.73
CA ASP A 367 16.77 -4.21 -0.65
C ASP A 367 15.83 -3.48 -1.61
N PHE A 368 14.76 -2.85 -1.10
CA PHE A 368 13.74 -2.18 -1.90
C PHE A 368 13.54 -0.72 -1.50
N HIS A 369 13.39 0.13 -2.52
CA HIS A 369 12.74 1.42 -2.36
C HIS A 369 11.24 1.26 -2.46
N HIS A 370 10.50 2.08 -1.72
CA HIS A 370 9.06 2.19 -1.87
C HIS A 370 8.59 3.64 -2.05
N ALA A 371 7.41 3.83 -2.65
CA ALA A 371 6.84 5.13 -2.98
C ALA A 371 5.31 5.11 -2.89
N VAL A 372 4.73 6.29 -2.70
CA VAL A 372 3.30 6.54 -2.90
C VAL A 372 3.18 7.50 -4.08
N TYR A 373 2.55 7.05 -5.15
CA TYR A 373 2.34 7.87 -6.33
C TYR A 373 1.21 8.88 -6.12
N PRO A 374 1.23 10.01 -6.85
CA PRO A 374 0.07 10.89 -6.91
C PRO A 374 -1.16 10.12 -7.40
N GLY A 375 -2.35 10.63 -7.10
CA GLY A 375 -3.60 10.20 -7.74
C GLY A 375 -3.56 10.49 -9.24
N ASP A 376 -4.36 9.77 -10.02
CA ASP A 376 -4.44 10.00 -11.47
C ASP A 376 -5.21 11.31 -11.76
N GLN A 377 -4.48 12.30 -12.29
CA GLN A 377 -4.92 13.69 -12.47
C GLN A 377 -5.84 13.94 -13.68
N ASN A 378 -6.53 12.94 -14.21
CA ASN A 378 -7.41 13.19 -15.36
C ASN A 378 -8.65 13.99 -14.92
N LYS A 379 -8.55 15.32 -15.01
CA LYS A 379 -9.63 16.33 -15.04
C LYS A 379 -10.55 16.41 -13.81
N ARG A 380 -10.01 16.78 -12.64
CA ARG A 380 -10.85 17.28 -11.52
C ARG A 380 -10.79 18.81 -11.46
N ASP A 381 -11.32 19.49 -12.48
CA ASP A 381 -11.37 20.96 -12.48
C ASP A 381 -12.57 21.52 -11.67
N ASN A 382 -13.48 20.67 -11.13
CA ASN A 382 -14.77 21.13 -10.57
C ASN A 382 -15.34 20.35 -9.37
N VAL A 383 -14.59 19.47 -8.69
CA VAL A 383 -15.12 18.72 -7.53
C VAL A 383 -14.68 19.40 -6.23
N ASP A 384 -15.62 19.55 -5.28
CA ASP A 384 -15.34 19.99 -3.91
C ASP A 384 -14.16 19.18 -3.34
N GLN A 385 -13.07 19.88 -3.03
CA GLN A 385 -11.80 19.30 -2.59
C GLN A 385 -11.88 18.70 -1.17
N ASP A 386 -12.99 18.90 -0.47
CA ASP A 386 -13.11 18.67 0.98
C ASP A 386 -13.08 17.20 1.40
N HIS A 387 -13.18 16.23 0.48
CA HIS A 387 -13.21 14.79 0.82
C HIS A 387 -12.19 13.90 0.06
N GLN A 388 -11.16 14.48 -0.57
CA GLN A 388 -10.19 13.75 -1.41
C GLN A 388 -8.86 13.39 -0.69
N GLY A 389 -8.92 13.33 0.65
CA GLY A 389 -7.78 13.02 1.48
C GLY A 389 -7.46 11.53 1.56
N ARG A 390 -6.19 11.22 1.77
CA ARG A 390 -5.72 9.90 2.19
C ARG A 390 -4.83 10.02 3.41
N ILE A 391 -5.02 9.13 4.38
CA ILE A 391 -4.11 8.98 5.51
C ILE A 391 -3.38 7.64 5.43
N SER A 392 -2.10 7.63 5.80
CA SER A 392 -1.34 6.42 6.07
C SER A 392 -0.81 6.40 7.48
N LEU A 393 -1.02 5.28 8.16
CA LEU A 393 -0.40 4.99 9.45
C LEU A 393 0.73 3.99 9.22
N VAL A 394 1.98 4.45 9.30
CA VAL A 394 3.18 3.61 9.21
C VAL A 394 3.52 3.12 10.61
N LEU A 395 2.94 1.98 10.98
CA LEU A 395 3.05 1.35 12.29
C LEU A 395 4.43 0.73 12.48
N LYS A 396 5.06 1.03 13.62
CA LYS A 396 6.41 0.60 13.98
C LYS A 396 6.45 0.10 15.42
N ARG A 397 7.48 -0.68 15.72
CA ARG A 397 7.86 -1.05 17.09
C ARG A 397 9.25 -0.53 17.40
N ALA A 398 9.41 0.17 18.52
CA ALA A 398 10.68 0.72 18.95
C ALA A 398 11.55 -0.32 19.64
N ILE A 399 12.83 -0.39 19.24
CA ILE A 399 13.84 -1.25 19.87
C ILE A 399 14.44 -0.52 21.07
N ALA A 400 14.49 -1.20 22.22
CA ALA A 400 15.18 -0.69 23.40
C ALA A 400 16.71 -0.77 23.21
N ARG A 401 17.39 0.36 23.34
CA ARG A 401 18.86 0.45 23.27
C ARG A 401 19.49 0.32 24.64
N ASN A 402 20.82 0.21 24.70
CA ASN A 402 21.61 0.13 25.94
C ASN A 402 21.15 1.20 26.96
N GLY A 403 20.54 0.75 28.06
CA GLY A 403 19.93 1.62 29.07
C GLY A 403 18.41 1.78 29.00
N GLY A 404 17.72 1.01 28.15
CA GLY A 404 16.25 0.97 28.05
C GLY A 404 15.63 2.11 27.22
N GLN A 405 16.43 3.02 26.67
CA GLN A 405 15.93 4.13 25.87
C GLN A 405 15.45 3.64 24.49
N LYS A 406 14.26 4.08 24.08
CA LYS A 406 13.65 3.80 22.77
C LYS A 406 13.63 5.08 21.92
N GLY A 407 13.82 4.95 20.61
CA GLY A 407 13.83 6.08 19.67
C GLY A 407 15.01 7.05 19.85
N HIS A 408 14.97 8.20 19.16
CA HIS A 408 16.00 9.24 19.25
C HIS A 408 15.85 10.12 20.50
N GLY A 409 16.97 10.67 20.96
CA GLY A 409 16.92 11.70 22.01
C GLY A 409 16.17 12.94 21.54
N ILE A 410 15.34 13.51 22.42
CA ILE A 410 14.60 14.74 22.13
C ILE A 410 15.58 15.93 22.17
N ALA A 411 15.48 16.83 21.19
CA ALA A 411 16.30 18.03 21.14
C ALA A 411 16.17 18.83 22.46
N GLY A 412 17.32 19.18 23.06
CA GLY A 412 17.34 19.88 24.36
C GLY A 412 17.25 18.98 25.60
N GLN A 413 17.19 17.65 25.47
CA GLN A 413 17.20 16.72 26.62
C GLN A 413 18.50 15.90 26.79
N GLY A 414 19.52 16.16 25.97
CA GLY A 414 20.81 15.46 26.05
C GLY A 414 21.63 15.78 27.32
N ARG A 415 22.64 14.95 27.63
CA ARG A 415 23.56 15.16 28.78
C ARG A 415 24.15 16.59 28.87
N ARG A 416 24.32 17.28 27.74
CA ARG A 416 24.79 18.68 27.70
C ARG A 416 23.75 19.69 28.18
N SER A 417 22.44 19.48 27.96
CA SER A 417 21.41 20.38 28.46
C SER A 417 21.14 20.17 29.94
N ARG A 418 21.19 18.92 30.43
CA ARG A 418 21.14 18.63 31.88
C ARG A 418 22.28 19.30 32.64
N ARG A 419 23.52 19.27 32.10
CA ARG A 419 24.66 20.01 32.66
C ARG A 419 24.42 21.52 32.72
N ARG A 420 23.69 22.09 31.76
CA ARG A 420 23.36 23.52 31.69
C ARG A 420 22.26 23.91 32.68
N ALA A 421 21.30 23.02 32.94
CA ALA A 421 20.26 23.22 33.96
C ALA A 421 20.83 23.13 35.38
N THR A 422 21.80 22.25 35.63
CA THR A 422 22.50 22.18 36.92
C THR A 422 23.55 23.27 37.14
N SER A 423 23.88 24.04 36.10
CA SER A 423 24.85 25.15 36.18
C SER A 423 24.20 26.54 36.15
N ALA A 424 22.87 26.63 36.25
CA ALA A 424 22.19 27.91 36.42
C ALA A 424 22.46 28.43 37.85
N PRO A 425 23.06 29.62 38.03
CA PRO A 425 23.31 30.15 39.37
C PRO A 425 21.97 30.54 40.01
N SER A 426 21.74 30.02 41.21
CA SER A 426 20.66 30.48 42.09
C SER A 426 20.84 31.98 42.36
N THR A 427 19.99 32.81 41.78
CA THR A 427 19.93 34.24 42.09
C THR A 427 19.34 34.42 43.50
N SER A 428 20.22 34.44 44.50
CA SER A 428 19.92 35.01 45.81
C SER A 428 20.11 36.53 45.76
N SER A 429 19.11 37.22 46.28
CA SER A 429 18.90 38.67 46.36
C SER A 429 20.03 39.46 47.04
N PRO A 430 20.07 40.80 46.90
CA PRO A 430 21.28 41.62 47.07
C PRO A 430 21.47 42.11 48.51
N SER A 431 22.71 42.08 49.00
CA SER A 431 23.11 42.84 50.20
C SER A 431 24.10 43.95 49.82
N MET A 432 23.67 45.20 49.99
CA MET A 432 24.56 46.36 49.98
C MET A 432 25.51 46.33 51.18
N SER A 433 26.80 46.56 50.96
CA SER A 433 27.69 47.14 51.97
C SER A 433 28.90 47.78 51.30
N SER A 434 29.24 48.96 51.80
CA SER A 434 30.09 50.01 51.24
C SER A 434 31.54 49.98 51.72
N LYS A 435 32.43 50.66 50.96
CA LYS A 435 33.80 51.13 51.29
C LYS A 435 34.87 50.03 51.27
N SER A 436 36.13 50.20 50.84
CA SER A 436 37.02 51.37 50.86
C SER A 436 38.23 51.17 49.90
N ARG A 437 38.70 52.28 49.33
CA ARG A 437 40.00 52.48 48.65
C ARG A 437 41.20 51.92 49.42
N ARG A 438 42.19 51.37 48.70
CA ARG A 438 43.61 51.81 48.82
C ARG A 438 44.49 51.38 47.63
N ARG A 439 45.20 52.38 47.06
CA ARG A 439 46.44 52.31 46.26
C ARG A 439 47.47 51.34 46.90
N ARG A 440 48.47 50.75 46.21
CA ARG A 440 49.54 51.37 45.39
C ARG A 440 50.48 50.26 44.84
N ARG A 441 51.03 50.49 43.63
CA ARG A 441 52.36 50.14 43.07
C ARG A 441 53.04 48.81 43.48
N THR A 442 53.40 48.01 42.48
CA THR A 442 54.69 48.10 41.74
C THR A 442 54.50 47.58 40.34
#